data_AF-W9WNM4-F1
#
_entry.id   AF-W9WNM4-F1
#
_cell.length_a   1.000
_cell.length_b   1.000
_cell.length_c   1.000
_cell.angle_alpha   90.00
_cell.angle_beta   90.00
_cell.angle_gamma   90.00
#
_symmetry.space_group_name_H-M   'P 1'
#
loop_
_entity.id
_entity.type
_entity.pdbx_description
1 polymer ?
#
loop_
_entity_poly.entity_id
_entity_poly.type
_entity_poly.pdbx_seq_one_letter_code
_entity_poly.pdbx_strand_id
1 'polypeptide(L)'
;MLPYKFPNMSSTTTLTLPLRTAPPKSVTLDPYFTLLYEDNKKALKHFLDNKVPLPVNDILATPRLVEYLLSKEPGPKVQYENLRPALTAIRSFLLSSPGGKKLLAFYKHLLKVQGRWLMTTAELIGFELYIKLTHALFISRDDKKLLAHFVKVIPGAVSKVANYTDIDRATFDALLNLEKNRLQEASTTATDNLFNFKVSKEFYHTHGKLLTAIEIHEAKLEELRERAARRKAERQARIRAAYAANAVTFSRQMGMAGMIPYHPQVEASVCQYAKEICEEFFSFNGEPETEEPVV
;
A
#
# COMPACT_ATOMS: atom_id res chain seq x y z
N MET A 1 -20.53 -20.53 -54.00
CA MET A 1 -19.29 -20.30 -53.22
C MET A 1 -18.92 -18.84 -53.35
N LEU A 2 -19.10 -18.06 -52.29
CA LEU A 2 -18.70 -16.65 -52.21
C LEU A 2 -17.56 -16.53 -51.19
N PRO A 3 -16.53 -15.70 -51.45
CA PRO A 3 -15.35 -15.63 -50.60
C PRO A 3 -15.67 -14.90 -49.28
N TYR A 4 -15.13 -15.45 -48.20
CA TYR A 4 -15.22 -14.91 -46.85
C TYR A 4 -14.37 -13.62 -46.78
N LYS A 5 -15.02 -12.45 -46.71
CA LYS A 5 -14.36 -11.18 -46.43
C LYS A 5 -13.94 -11.17 -44.95
N PHE A 6 -12.64 -11.17 -44.69
CA PHE A 6 -12.12 -10.82 -43.38
C PHE A 6 -12.57 -9.41 -43.01
N PRO A 7 -13.10 -9.17 -41.80
CA PRO A 7 -13.27 -7.81 -41.31
C PRO A 7 -11.87 -7.24 -41.08
N ASN A 8 -11.54 -6.22 -41.87
CA ASN A 8 -10.35 -5.39 -41.73
C ASN A 8 -10.48 -4.61 -40.42
N MET A 9 -10.15 -5.24 -39.28
CA MET A 9 -10.12 -4.57 -37.99
C MET A 9 -8.81 -3.78 -37.89
N SER A 10 -8.81 -2.60 -38.51
CA SER A 10 -7.93 -1.52 -38.09
C SER A 10 -8.23 -1.23 -36.62
N SER A 11 -7.42 -1.76 -35.70
CA SER A 11 -7.41 -1.32 -34.30
C SER A 11 -6.77 0.06 -34.23
N THR A 12 -7.50 1.05 -34.72
CA THR A 12 -7.30 2.44 -34.33
C THR A 12 -8.13 2.66 -33.06
N THR A 13 -7.68 2.11 -31.94
CA THR A 13 -8.07 2.65 -30.63
C THR A 13 -7.33 3.96 -30.49
N THR A 14 -7.94 5.01 -31.02
CA THR A 14 -7.50 6.38 -30.89
C THR A 14 -7.43 6.72 -29.40
N LEU A 15 -6.22 6.86 -28.86
CA LEU A 15 -5.89 7.56 -27.62
C LEU A 15 -6.20 9.06 -27.78
N THR A 16 -7.44 9.39 -28.15
CA THR A 16 -7.91 10.76 -28.25
C THR A 16 -9.13 10.91 -27.36
N LEU A 17 -8.87 11.16 -26.08
CA LEU A 17 -9.68 12.16 -25.41
C LEU A 17 -9.61 13.42 -26.28
N PRO A 18 -10.72 14.12 -26.56
CA PRO A 18 -10.65 15.50 -27.01
C PRO A 18 -10.09 16.29 -25.82
N LEU A 19 -8.78 16.22 -25.61
CA LEU A 19 -8.03 17.29 -24.98
C LEU A 19 -8.44 18.52 -25.77
N ARG A 20 -9.08 19.46 -25.06
CA ARG A 20 -9.48 20.78 -25.59
C ARG A 20 -8.49 21.21 -26.66
N THR A 21 -8.99 21.47 -27.86
CA THR A 21 -8.21 21.91 -29.03
C THR A 21 -7.44 23.22 -28.80
N ALA A 22 -7.66 23.89 -27.67
CA ALA A 22 -6.82 24.97 -27.19
C ALA A 22 -5.93 24.45 -26.03
N PRO A 23 -4.59 24.62 -26.11
CA PRO A 23 -3.74 24.46 -24.94
C PRO A 23 -4.30 25.35 -23.80
N PRO A 24 -4.35 24.85 -22.56
CA PRO A 24 -4.87 25.64 -21.46
C PRO A 24 -4.10 26.95 -21.38
N LYS A 25 -4.83 28.07 -21.19
CA LYS A 25 -4.24 29.42 -21.10
C LYS A 25 -3.19 29.56 -19.97
N SER A 26 -3.11 28.58 -19.08
CA SER A 26 -2.09 28.50 -18.03
C SER A 26 -1.78 27.04 -17.69
N VAL A 27 -0.52 26.75 -17.37
CA VAL A 27 -0.06 25.42 -16.92
C VAL A 27 -0.72 25.03 -15.59
N THR A 28 -1.16 26.01 -14.79
CA THR A 28 -1.90 25.77 -13.54
C THR A 28 -3.23 25.05 -13.72
N LEU A 29 -3.76 24.97 -14.94
CA LEU A 29 -4.98 24.22 -15.26
C LEU A 29 -4.71 22.78 -15.69
N ASP A 30 -3.43 22.38 -15.83
CA ASP A 30 -3.05 21.02 -16.17
C ASP A 30 -3.25 20.12 -14.93
N PRO A 31 -4.05 19.03 -15.00
CA PRO A 31 -4.27 18.15 -13.86
C PRO A 31 -2.96 17.54 -13.33
N TYR A 32 -1.96 17.34 -14.18
CA TYR A 32 -0.65 16.84 -13.73
C TYR A 32 0.12 17.88 -12.94
N PHE A 33 -0.03 19.17 -13.27
CA PHE A 33 0.51 20.27 -12.47
C PHE A 33 -0.14 20.29 -11.09
N THR A 34 -1.47 20.23 -11.03
CA THR A 34 -2.22 20.16 -9.77
C THR A 34 -1.79 19.01 -8.88
N LEU A 35 -1.55 17.83 -9.46
CA LEU A 35 -1.20 16.64 -8.69
C LEU A 35 0.27 16.63 -8.22
N LEU A 36 1.20 17.22 -8.98
CA LEU A 36 2.63 17.14 -8.69
C LEU A 36 3.24 18.41 -8.08
N TYR A 37 2.79 19.58 -8.52
CA TYR A 37 3.46 20.86 -8.28
C TYR A 37 2.62 21.87 -7.52
N GLU A 38 1.29 21.84 -7.64
CA GLU A 38 0.42 22.80 -6.95
C GLU A 38 0.61 22.71 -5.43
N ASP A 39 0.97 23.85 -4.84
CA ASP A 39 1.31 24.00 -3.42
C ASP A 39 2.46 23.07 -2.93
N ASN A 40 3.14 22.36 -3.84
CA ASN A 40 4.27 21.51 -3.53
C ASN A 40 5.59 22.27 -3.65
N LYS A 41 5.96 22.94 -2.55
CA LYS A 41 7.19 23.74 -2.47
C LYS A 41 8.46 22.96 -2.84
N LYS A 42 8.54 21.66 -2.55
CA LYS A 42 9.73 20.85 -2.87
C LYS A 42 9.85 20.63 -4.38
N ALA A 43 8.77 20.21 -5.03
CA ALA A 43 8.73 20.01 -6.46
C ALA A 43 8.97 21.31 -7.24
N LEU A 44 8.34 22.40 -6.82
CA LEU A 44 8.55 23.72 -7.43
C LEU A 44 9.98 24.23 -7.24
N LYS A 45 10.60 24.01 -6.07
CA LYS A 45 12.02 24.35 -5.84
C LYS A 45 12.94 23.51 -6.71
N HIS A 46 12.70 22.20 -6.79
CA HIS A 46 13.47 21.30 -7.66
C HIS A 46 13.46 21.81 -9.10
N PHE A 47 12.28 22.19 -9.61
CA PHE A 47 12.16 22.78 -10.94
C PHE A 47 12.96 24.08 -11.11
N LEU A 48 12.86 25.02 -10.16
CA LEU A 48 13.59 26.30 -10.24
C LEU A 48 15.12 26.14 -10.12
N ASP A 49 15.56 25.30 -9.18
CA ASP A 49 16.97 25.20 -8.79
C ASP A 49 17.74 24.28 -9.73
N ASN A 50 17.17 23.11 -10.04
CA ASN A 50 17.85 22.08 -10.83
C ASN A 50 17.53 22.16 -12.32
N LYS A 51 16.36 22.71 -12.69
CA LYS A 51 15.94 22.89 -14.10
C LYS A 51 15.94 21.58 -14.89
N VAL A 52 15.52 20.51 -14.23
CA VAL A 52 15.35 19.18 -14.82
C VAL A 52 13.97 18.63 -14.46
N PRO A 53 13.43 17.68 -15.24
CA PRO A 53 12.21 16.97 -14.87
C PRO A 53 12.32 16.35 -13.48
N LEU A 54 11.18 16.23 -12.78
CA LEU A 54 11.16 15.51 -11.51
C LEU A 54 11.63 14.07 -11.71
N PRO A 55 12.45 13.52 -10.80
CA PRO A 55 12.81 12.11 -10.83
C PRO A 55 11.57 11.23 -10.82
N VAL A 56 11.56 10.16 -11.63
CA VAL A 56 10.40 9.27 -11.76
C VAL A 56 10.00 8.66 -10.41
N ASN A 57 10.97 8.37 -9.55
CA ASN A 57 10.71 7.86 -8.19
C ASN A 57 9.93 8.87 -7.34
N ASP A 58 10.20 10.17 -7.49
CA ASP A 58 9.50 11.23 -6.75
C ASP A 58 8.09 11.44 -7.30
N ILE A 59 7.93 11.33 -8.62
CA ILE A 59 6.62 11.34 -9.29
C ILE A 59 5.76 10.18 -8.78
N LEU A 60 6.30 8.97 -8.76
CA LEU A 60 5.60 7.76 -8.32
C LEU A 60 5.41 7.67 -6.80
N ALA A 61 6.21 8.42 -6.02
CA ALA A 61 5.99 8.56 -4.58
C ALA A 61 4.72 9.38 -4.27
N THR A 62 4.12 10.06 -5.25
CA THR A 62 2.90 10.86 -5.08
C THR A 62 1.65 9.99 -5.25
N PRO A 63 0.93 9.59 -4.17
CA PRO A 63 -0.12 8.57 -4.25
C PRO A 63 -1.29 8.99 -5.14
N ARG A 64 -1.73 10.26 -5.01
CA ARG A 64 -2.84 10.81 -5.80
C ARG A 64 -2.57 10.80 -7.31
N LEU A 65 -1.31 11.01 -7.70
CA LEU A 65 -0.94 10.89 -9.11
C LEU A 65 -1.00 9.43 -9.56
N VAL A 66 -0.44 8.51 -8.76
CA VAL A 66 -0.47 7.08 -9.09
C VAL A 66 -1.91 6.58 -9.21
N GLU A 67 -2.80 6.94 -8.28
CA GLU A 67 -4.24 6.65 -8.37
C GLU A 67 -4.87 7.21 -9.65
N TYR A 68 -4.54 8.47 -10.00
CA TYR A 68 -5.02 9.08 -11.23
C TYR A 68 -4.52 8.33 -12.47
N LEU A 69 -3.24 7.94 -12.51
CA LEU A 69 -2.67 7.15 -13.61
C LEU A 69 -3.35 5.78 -13.71
N LEU A 70 -3.47 5.05 -12.59
CA LEU A 70 -4.15 3.75 -12.52
C LEU A 70 -5.61 3.84 -12.97
N SER A 71 -6.29 4.98 -12.75
CA SER A 71 -7.65 5.20 -13.27
C SER A 71 -7.72 5.21 -14.81
N LYS A 72 -6.59 5.48 -15.48
CA LYS A 72 -6.40 5.55 -16.93
C LYS A 72 -5.64 4.35 -17.49
N GLU A 73 -5.49 3.30 -16.69
CA GLU A 73 -4.79 2.09 -17.11
C GLU A 73 -5.41 1.49 -18.39
N PRO A 74 -4.60 1.06 -19.37
CA PRO A 74 -5.10 0.47 -20.59
C PRO A 74 -5.70 -0.93 -20.36
N GLY A 75 -6.78 -1.21 -21.08
CA GLY A 75 -7.45 -2.51 -21.10
C GLY A 75 -8.38 -2.76 -19.90
N PRO A 76 -8.78 -4.02 -19.69
CA PRO A 76 -9.61 -4.43 -18.55
C PRO A 76 -9.01 -4.02 -17.20
N LYS A 77 -9.83 -3.47 -16.32
CA LYS A 77 -9.41 -3.08 -14.97
C LYS A 77 -9.16 -4.30 -14.10
N VAL A 78 -8.05 -4.27 -13.36
CA VAL A 78 -7.69 -5.30 -12.38
C VAL A 78 -7.63 -4.63 -11.01
N GLN A 79 -8.24 -5.25 -10.00
CA GLN A 79 -8.24 -4.74 -8.63
C GLN A 79 -6.94 -5.13 -7.90
N TYR A 80 -5.83 -4.47 -8.26
CA TYR A 80 -4.51 -4.78 -7.71
C TYR A 80 -4.43 -4.68 -6.18
N GLU A 81 -5.14 -3.70 -5.60
CA GLU A 81 -5.19 -3.44 -4.17
C GLU A 81 -5.78 -4.61 -3.38
N ASN A 82 -6.82 -5.26 -3.92
CA ASN A 82 -7.46 -6.42 -3.31
C ASN A 82 -6.67 -7.72 -3.60
N LEU A 83 -6.10 -7.80 -4.80
CA LEU A 83 -5.43 -9.01 -5.28
C LEU A 83 -4.13 -9.29 -4.52
N ARG A 84 -3.36 -8.27 -4.14
CA ARG A 84 -2.07 -8.43 -3.46
C ARG A 84 -2.21 -9.01 -2.04
N PRO A 85 -3.10 -8.51 -1.17
CA PRO A 85 -3.38 -9.13 0.13
C PRO A 85 -3.93 -10.55 -0.01
N ALA A 86 -4.89 -10.77 -0.91
CA ALA A 86 -5.47 -12.08 -1.15
C ALA A 86 -4.40 -13.12 -1.52
N LEU A 87 -3.52 -12.79 -2.46
CA LEU A 87 -2.42 -13.68 -2.87
C LEU A 87 -1.39 -13.90 -1.77
N THR A 88 -1.17 -12.91 -0.91
CA THR A 88 -0.28 -13.05 0.24
C THR A 88 -0.86 -14.04 1.25
N ALA A 89 -2.17 -13.99 1.50
CA ALA A 89 -2.86 -14.91 2.41
C ALA A 89 -2.80 -16.37 1.93
N ILE A 90 -2.96 -16.58 0.62
CA ILE A 90 -2.98 -17.94 0.03
C ILE A 90 -1.62 -18.42 -0.47
N ARG A 91 -0.56 -17.63 -0.29
CA ARG A 91 0.77 -17.86 -0.87
C ARG A 91 1.33 -19.24 -0.53
N SER A 92 1.20 -19.69 0.71
CA SER A 92 1.69 -20.99 1.17
C SER A 92 1.07 -22.12 0.35
N PHE A 93 -0.24 -22.09 0.15
CA PHE A 93 -0.98 -23.08 -0.64
C PHE A 93 -0.60 -23.04 -2.12
N LEU A 94 -0.41 -21.84 -2.68
CA LEU A 94 0.02 -21.69 -4.08
C LEU A 94 1.43 -22.24 -4.31
N LEU A 95 2.35 -22.08 -3.35
CA LEU A 95 3.72 -22.58 -3.46
C LEU A 95 3.81 -24.11 -3.38
N SER A 96 2.88 -24.76 -2.69
CA SER A 96 2.85 -26.22 -2.53
C SER A 96 2.48 -26.98 -3.81
N SER A 97 1.85 -26.33 -4.80
CA SER A 97 1.41 -26.99 -6.04
C SER A 97 2.15 -26.47 -7.29
N PRO A 98 2.48 -27.33 -8.28
CA PRO A 98 3.05 -26.87 -9.55
C PRO A 98 2.15 -25.87 -10.29
N GLY A 99 0.82 -26.04 -10.19
CA GLY A 99 -0.16 -25.11 -10.76
C GLY A 99 -0.17 -23.75 -10.07
N GLY A 100 -0.09 -23.72 -8.74
CA GLY A 100 -0.03 -22.47 -7.97
C GLY A 100 1.25 -21.67 -8.22
N LYS A 101 2.39 -22.34 -8.46
CA LYS A 101 3.63 -21.67 -8.90
C LYS A 101 3.46 -20.96 -10.24
N LYS A 102 2.73 -21.57 -11.20
CA LYS A 102 2.41 -20.93 -12.49
C LYS A 102 1.50 -19.71 -12.30
N LEU A 103 0.50 -19.81 -11.42
CA LEU A 103 -0.39 -18.68 -11.08
C LEU A 103 0.36 -17.51 -10.45
N LEU A 104 1.30 -17.79 -9.53
CA LEU A 104 2.15 -16.76 -8.94
C LEU A 104 3.10 -16.13 -9.98
N ALA A 105 3.65 -16.93 -10.89
CA ALA A 105 4.50 -16.43 -11.97
C ALA A 105 3.71 -15.53 -12.95
N PHE A 106 2.48 -15.93 -13.30
CA PHE A 106 1.55 -15.13 -14.08
C PHE A 106 1.26 -13.79 -13.41
N TYR A 107 0.90 -13.78 -12.12
CA TYR A 107 0.64 -12.55 -11.39
C TYR A 107 1.89 -11.65 -11.29
N LYS A 108 3.08 -12.25 -11.06
CA LYS A 108 4.35 -11.52 -11.08
C LYS A 108 4.61 -10.90 -12.45
N HIS A 109 4.28 -11.59 -13.54
CA HIS A 109 4.42 -11.05 -14.89
C HIS A 109 3.46 -9.88 -15.11
N LEU A 110 2.18 -10.01 -14.71
CA LEU A 110 1.20 -8.92 -14.76
C LEU A 110 1.72 -7.66 -14.03
N LEU A 111 2.20 -7.81 -12.79
CA LEU A 111 2.74 -6.68 -12.02
C LEU A 111 3.98 -6.05 -12.68
N LYS A 112 4.82 -6.86 -13.34
CA LYS A 112 5.98 -6.33 -14.07
C LYS A 112 5.57 -5.50 -15.29
N VAL A 113 4.61 -5.98 -16.07
CA VAL A 113 4.13 -5.27 -17.28
C VAL A 113 3.41 -4.00 -16.88
N GLN A 114 2.55 -4.07 -15.86
CA GLN A 114 1.85 -2.91 -15.29
C GLN A 114 2.82 -1.89 -14.67
N GLY A 115 3.80 -2.35 -13.90
CA GLY A 115 4.85 -1.50 -13.35
C GLY A 115 5.67 -0.80 -14.43
N ARG A 116 6.04 -1.52 -15.51
CA ARG A 116 6.76 -0.92 -16.64
C ARG A 116 5.95 0.18 -17.31
N TRP A 117 4.67 -0.06 -17.57
CA TRP A 117 3.76 0.95 -18.11
C TRP A 117 3.64 2.17 -17.19
N LEU A 118 3.47 1.95 -15.88
CA LEU A 118 3.34 3.04 -14.92
C LEU A 118 4.61 3.91 -14.88
N MET A 119 5.79 3.28 -14.87
CA MET A 119 7.09 3.98 -14.89
C MET A 119 7.25 4.84 -16.16
N THR A 120 7.05 4.25 -17.35
CA THR A 120 7.25 4.98 -18.61
C THR A 120 6.21 6.09 -18.82
N THR A 121 4.98 5.86 -18.37
CA THR A 121 3.92 6.88 -18.41
C THR A 121 4.24 8.05 -17.47
N ALA A 122 4.68 7.76 -16.25
CA ALA A 122 5.07 8.78 -15.28
C ALA A 122 6.29 9.59 -15.75
N GLU A 123 7.27 8.93 -16.36
CA GLU A 123 8.45 9.58 -16.94
C GLU A 123 8.06 10.52 -18.08
N LEU A 124 7.22 10.07 -19.02
CA LEU A 124 6.72 10.90 -20.12
C LEU A 124 5.95 12.13 -19.59
N ILE A 125 5.02 11.93 -18.64
CA ILE A 125 4.23 13.03 -18.06
C ILE A 125 5.12 14.03 -17.33
N GLY A 126 6.09 13.54 -16.55
CA GLY A 126 7.07 14.39 -15.86
C GLY A 126 7.86 15.24 -16.84
N PHE A 127 8.30 14.64 -17.96
CA PHE A 127 9.03 15.32 -19.01
C PHE A 127 8.16 16.36 -19.76
N GLU A 128 6.94 16.00 -20.17
CA GLU A 128 6.03 16.92 -20.83
C GLU A 128 5.66 18.12 -19.96
N LEU A 129 5.46 17.88 -18.65
CA LEU A 129 5.15 18.94 -17.70
C LEU A 129 6.36 19.86 -17.49
N TYR A 130 7.58 19.31 -17.45
CA TYR A 130 8.82 20.09 -17.43
C TYR A 130 8.92 21.01 -18.67
N ILE A 131 8.63 20.49 -19.87
CA ILE A 131 8.64 21.29 -21.10
C ILE A 131 7.64 22.44 -21.00
N LYS A 132 6.40 22.15 -20.57
CA LYS A 132 5.34 23.16 -20.41
C LYS A 132 5.73 24.25 -19.42
N LEU A 133 6.27 23.87 -18.25
CA LEU A 133 6.71 24.81 -17.22
C LEU A 133 7.86 25.69 -17.73
N THR A 134 8.84 25.08 -18.39
CA THR A 134 10.01 25.80 -18.91
C THR A 134 9.62 26.79 -20.00
N HIS A 135 8.76 26.37 -20.92
CA HIS A 135 8.23 27.25 -21.96
C HIS A 135 7.46 28.42 -21.34
N ALA A 136 6.51 28.15 -20.44
CA ALA A 136 5.65 29.18 -19.84
C ALA A 136 6.41 30.20 -18.98
N LEU A 137 7.41 29.76 -18.20
CA LEU A 137 8.11 30.62 -17.24
C LEU A 137 9.36 31.29 -17.78
N PHE A 138 10.14 30.61 -18.63
CA PHE A 138 11.44 31.10 -19.06
C PHE A 138 11.45 31.62 -20.50
N ILE A 139 10.69 30.97 -21.41
CA ILE A 139 10.69 31.30 -22.85
C ILE A 139 9.62 32.35 -23.18
N SER A 140 8.33 31.99 -23.02
CA SER A 140 7.22 32.89 -23.39
C SER A 140 6.94 33.96 -22.33
N ARG A 141 7.22 33.67 -21.05
CA ARG A 141 7.04 34.59 -19.90
C ARG A 141 5.64 35.22 -19.83
N ASP A 142 4.65 34.54 -20.38
CA ASP A 142 3.29 35.04 -20.58
C ASP A 142 2.30 34.53 -19.52
N ASP A 143 2.62 33.42 -18.85
CA ASP A 143 1.78 32.83 -17.82
C ASP A 143 1.93 33.53 -16.45
N LYS A 144 1.28 34.70 -16.34
CA LYS A 144 1.24 35.50 -15.10
C LYS A 144 0.65 34.74 -13.90
N LYS A 145 -0.28 33.80 -14.14
CA LYS A 145 -0.92 33.02 -13.07
C LYS A 145 0.06 32.01 -12.47
N LEU A 146 0.79 31.32 -13.34
CA LEU A 146 1.85 30.41 -12.92
C LEU A 146 2.95 31.16 -12.16
N LEU A 147 3.39 32.31 -12.69
CA LEU A 147 4.38 33.14 -11.99
C LEU A 147 3.88 33.58 -10.60
N ALA A 148 2.64 34.07 -10.50
CA ALA A 148 2.04 34.44 -9.21
C ALA A 148 1.99 33.26 -8.23
N HIS A 149 1.65 32.06 -8.71
CA HIS A 149 1.68 30.84 -7.89
C HIS A 149 3.09 30.52 -7.38
N PHE A 150 4.10 30.59 -8.26
CA PHE A 150 5.50 30.38 -7.88
C PHE A 150 5.97 31.38 -6.81
N VAL A 151 5.62 32.66 -6.94
CA VAL A 151 5.94 33.69 -5.95
C VAL A 151 5.23 33.44 -4.62
N LYS A 152 3.97 33.00 -4.66
CA LYS A 152 3.19 32.64 -3.46
C LYS A 152 3.84 31.49 -2.70
N VAL A 153 4.25 30.42 -3.38
CA VAL A 153 4.78 29.20 -2.73
C VAL A 153 6.27 29.32 -2.40
N ILE A 154 7.03 30.06 -3.22
CA ILE A 154 8.46 30.30 -3.08
C ILE A 154 8.73 31.81 -3.13
N PRO A 155 8.77 32.49 -1.96
CA PRO A 155 9.18 33.88 -1.89
C PRO A 155 10.57 34.07 -2.51
N GLY A 156 10.71 35.03 -3.42
CA GLY A 156 11.95 35.28 -4.16
C GLY A 156 12.13 34.45 -5.45
N ALA A 157 11.12 33.68 -5.89
CA ALA A 157 11.19 32.97 -7.16
C ALA A 157 11.48 33.89 -8.37
N VAL A 158 11.02 35.15 -8.34
CA VAL A 158 11.19 36.11 -9.44
C VAL A 158 12.66 36.33 -9.80
N SER A 159 13.55 36.43 -8.81
CA SER A 159 14.98 36.66 -9.08
C SER A 159 15.61 35.46 -9.79
N LYS A 160 15.25 34.24 -9.40
CA LYS A 160 15.71 33.01 -10.05
C LYS A 160 15.17 32.86 -11.47
N VAL A 161 13.92 33.27 -11.70
CA VAL A 161 13.28 33.24 -13.02
C VAL A 161 13.92 34.29 -13.95
N ALA A 162 14.18 35.50 -13.45
CA ALA A 162 14.78 36.59 -14.21
C ALA A 162 16.21 36.30 -14.69
N ASN A 163 16.98 35.55 -13.89
CA ASN A 163 18.38 35.19 -14.21
C ASN A 163 18.53 34.21 -15.38
N TYR A 164 17.42 33.66 -15.90
CA TYR A 164 17.43 32.76 -17.04
C TYR A 164 16.98 33.55 -18.28
N THR A 165 17.90 34.32 -18.84
CA THR A 165 17.73 35.05 -20.10
C THR A 165 18.11 34.17 -21.30
N ASP A 166 17.24 34.21 -22.31
CA ASP A 166 17.40 33.75 -23.70
C ASP A 166 17.82 32.29 -23.90
N ILE A 167 16.91 31.36 -23.58
CA ILE A 167 16.90 30.08 -24.29
C ILE A 167 16.29 30.33 -25.66
N ASP A 168 17.05 30.12 -26.73
CA ASP A 168 16.49 30.11 -28.08
C ASP A 168 15.43 29.00 -28.19
N ARG A 169 14.22 29.39 -28.56
CA ARG A 169 13.06 28.50 -28.67
C ARG A 169 13.33 27.36 -29.67
N ALA A 170 13.95 27.68 -30.80
CA ALA A 170 14.22 26.68 -31.83
C ALA A 170 15.24 25.64 -31.34
N THR A 171 16.30 26.08 -30.66
CA THR A 171 17.29 25.20 -30.04
C THR A 171 16.69 24.35 -28.92
N PHE A 172 15.82 24.92 -28.08
CA PHE A 172 15.12 24.20 -27.01
C PHE A 172 14.20 23.11 -27.56
N ASP A 173 13.36 23.45 -28.53
CA ASP A 173 12.42 22.52 -29.15
C ASP A 173 13.18 21.38 -29.85
N ALA A 174 14.27 21.68 -30.57
CA ALA A 174 15.09 20.68 -31.25
C ALA A 174 15.71 19.66 -30.28
N LEU A 175 16.28 20.12 -29.15
CA LEU A 175 16.91 19.26 -28.16
C LEU A 175 15.91 18.35 -27.45
N LEU A 176 14.70 18.85 -27.20
CA LEU A 176 13.69 18.10 -26.46
C LEU A 176 12.85 17.17 -27.31
N ASN A 177 12.70 17.46 -28.61
CA ASN A 177 11.90 16.62 -29.50
C ASN A 177 12.47 15.20 -29.61
N LEU A 178 13.79 15.03 -29.63
CA LEU A 178 14.42 13.70 -29.65
C LEU A 178 14.03 12.89 -28.41
N GLU A 179 14.18 13.48 -27.23
CA GLU A 179 13.91 12.81 -25.96
C GLU A 179 12.41 12.59 -25.75
N LYS A 180 11.57 13.55 -26.16
CA LYS A 180 10.11 13.41 -26.16
C LYS A 180 9.69 12.22 -27.01
N ASN A 181 10.22 12.10 -28.23
CA ASN A 181 9.90 10.98 -29.13
C ASN A 181 10.33 9.65 -28.51
N ARG A 182 11.55 9.58 -27.95
CA ARG A 182 12.06 8.39 -27.26
C ARG A 182 11.13 7.95 -26.11
N LEU A 183 10.72 8.90 -25.26
CA LEU A 183 9.82 8.63 -24.12
C LEU A 183 8.41 8.26 -24.59
N GLN A 184 7.92 8.92 -25.63
CA GLN A 184 6.62 8.63 -26.22
C GLN A 184 6.58 7.20 -26.80
N GLU A 185 7.60 6.80 -27.56
CA GLU A 185 7.74 5.43 -28.09
C GLU A 185 7.83 4.38 -26.97
N ALA A 186 8.57 4.67 -25.90
CA ALA A 186 8.66 3.78 -24.75
C ALA A 186 7.30 3.63 -24.03
N SER A 187 6.57 4.73 -23.89
CA SER A 187 5.24 4.77 -23.26
C SER A 187 4.18 4.06 -24.11
N THR A 188 4.14 4.29 -25.43
CA THR A 188 3.23 3.59 -26.35
C THR A 188 3.52 2.10 -26.37
N THR A 189 4.79 1.70 -26.51
CA THR A 189 5.19 0.29 -26.47
C THR A 189 4.78 -0.38 -25.15
N ALA A 190 4.94 0.29 -24.01
CA ALA A 190 4.52 -0.26 -22.72
C ALA A 190 2.99 -0.36 -22.59
N THR A 191 2.27 0.64 -23.13
CA THR A 191 0.81 0.67 -23.20
C THR A 191 0.27 -0.48 -24.03
N ASP A 192 0.81 -0.69 -25.23
CA ASP A 192 0.41 -1.76 -26.14
C ASP A 192 0.69 -3.13 -25.53
N ASN A 193 1.87 -3.31 -24.90
CA ASN A 193 2.20 -4.55 -24.21
C ASN A 193 1.21 -4.87 -23.08
N LEU A 194 0.86 -3.88 -22.25
CA LEU A 194 -0.09 -4.07 -21.15
C LEU A 194 -1.50 -4.37 -21.68
N PHE A 195 -1.95 -3.62 -22.69
CA PHE A 195 -3.25 -3.82 -23.33
C PHE A 195 -3.36 -5.22 -23.96
N ASN A 196 -2.41 -5.57 -24.82
CA ASN A 196 -2.38 -6.85 -25.52
C ASN A 196 -2.29 -8.02 -24.54
N PHE A 197 -1.50 -7.87 -23.47
CA PHE A 197 -1.43 -8.89 -22.42
C PHE A 197 -2.78 -9.09 -21.74
N LYS A 198 -3.46 -8.02 -21.31
CA LYS A 198 -4.76 -8.12 -20.62
C LYS A 198 -5.91 -8.62 -21.49
N VAL A 199 -5.89 -8.30 -22.79
CA VAL A 199 -6.91 -8.75 -23.76
C VAL A 199 -6.65 -10.19 -24.24
N SER A 200 -5.45 -10.73 -23.97
CA SER A 200 -5.11 -12.09 -24.39
C SER A 200 -6.05 -13.14 -23.78
N LYS A 201 -6.31 -14.20 -24.56
CA LYS A 201 -7.07 -15.36 -24.07
C LYS A 201 -6.39 -15.98 -22.84
N GLU A 202 -5.05 -16.05 -22.84
CA GLU A 202 -4.29 -16.60 -21.73
C GLU A 202 -4.54 -15.84 -20.42
N PHE A 203 -4.61 -14.50 -20.50
CA PHE A 203 -4.93 -13.66 -19.35
C PHE A 203 -6.29 -14.00 -18.79
N TYR A 204 -7.34 -14.03 -19.62
CA TYR A 204 -8.70 -14.36 -19.15
C TYR A 204 -8.76 -15.71 -18.41
N HIS A 205 -8.17 -16.76 -19.01
CA HIS A 205 -8.21 -18.10 -18.42
C HIS A 205 -7.37 -18.20 -17.13
N THR A 206 -6.19 -17.60 -17.11
CA THR A 206 -5.26 -17.71 -15.98
C THR A 206 -5.67 -16.80 -14.84
N HIS A 207 -6.17 -15.59 -15.14
CA HIS A 207 -6.74 -14.68 -14.16
C HIS A 207 -8.02 -15.26 -13.56
N GLY A 208 -8.92 -15.86 -14.37
CA GLY A 208 -10.10 -16.56 -13.86
C GLY A 208 -9.73 -17.67 -12.88
N LYS A 209 -8.76 -18.53 -13.22
CA LYS A 209 -8.24 -19.56 -12.30
C LYS A 209 -7.65 -18.98 -11.01
N LEU A 210 -7.00 -17.82 -11.10
CA LEU A 210 -6.45 -17.13 -9.94
C LEU A 210 -7.56 -16.66 -8.99
N LEU A 211 -8.62 -16.06 -9.53
CA LEU A 211 -9.77 -15.60 -8.75
C LEU A 211 -10.50 -16.77 -8.09
N THR A 212 -10.78 -17.84 -8.84
CA THR A 212 -11.40 -19.05 -8.27
C THR A 212 -10.52 -19.67 -7.18
N ALA A 213 -9.19 -19.68 -7.34
CA ALA A 213 -8.30 -20.16 -6.30
C ALA A 213 -8.40 -19.30 -5.02
N ILE A 214 -8.47 -17.98 -5.16
CA ILE A 214 -8.69 -17.06 -4.04
C ILE A 214 -10.01 -17.36 -3.34
N GLU A 215 -11.10 -17.45 -4.08
CA GLU A 215 -12.45 -17.73 -3.53
C GLU A 215 -12.51 -19.06 -2.77
N ILE A 216 -11.98 -20.15 -3.36
CA ILE A 216 -11.96 -21.47 -2.72
C ILE A 216 -11.14 -21.44 -1.42
N HIS A 217 -9.99 -20.75 -1.44
CA HIS A 217 -9.13 -20.66 -0.27
C HIS A 217 -9.70 -19.75 0.82
N GLU A 218 -10.41 -18.68 0.45
CA GLU A 218 -11.10 -17.81 1.39
C GLU A 218 -12.25 -18.56 2.09
N ALA A 219 -13.08 -19.28 1.32
CA ALA A 219 -14.13 -20.15 1.89
C ALA A 219 -13.55 -21.20 2.85
N LYS A 220 -12.41 -21.81 2.48
CA LYS A 220 -11.72 -22.80 3.33
C LYS A 220 -11.10 -22.17 4.58
N LEU A 221 -10.56 -20.96 4.48
CA LEU A 221 -10.02 -20.23 5.63
C LEU A 221 -11.13 -19.87 6.62
N GLU A 222 -12.28 -19.43 6.12
CA GLU A 222 -13.43 -19.13 6.96
C GLU A 222 -13.97 -20.38 7.66
N GLU A 223 -14.09 -21.50 6.93
CA GLU A 223 -14.47 -22.78 7.51
C GLU A 223 -13.49 -23.22 8.62
N LEU A 224 -12.19 -23.06 8.42
CA LEU A 224 -11.18 -23.39 9.43
C LEU A 224 -11.28 -22.47 10.67
N ARG A 225 -11.56 -21.19 10.48
CA ARG A 225 -11.79 -20.23 11.57
C ARG A 225 -13.03 -20.59 12.38
N GLU A 226 -14.13 -20.92 11.72
CA GLU A 226 -15.35 -21.37 12.40
C GLU A 226 -15.10 -22.65 13.19
N ARG A 227 -14.46 -23.67 12.59
CA ARG A 227 -14.14 -24.91 13.30
C ARG A 227 -13.23 -24.67 14.50
N ALA A 228 -12.24 -23.78 14.36
CA ALA A 228 -11.36 -23.42 15.47
C ALA A 228 -12.12 -22.68 16.59
N ALA A 229 -13.02 -21.77 16.24
CA ALA A 229 -13.88 -21.08 17.20
C ALA A 229 -14.81 -22.05 17.94
N ARG A 230 -15.43 -23.00 17.24
CA ARG A 230 -16.25 -24.07 17.85
C ARG A 230 -15.44 -24.92 18.82
N ARG A 231 -14.26 -25.39 18.42
CA ARG A 231 -13.35 -26.16 19.31
C ARG A 231 -12.93 -25.36 20.55
N LYS A 232 -12.67 -24.07 20.40
CA LYS A 232 -12.35 -23.18 21.53
C LYS A 232 -13.54 -23.03 22.48
N ALA A 233 -14.75 -22.83 21.94
CA ALA A 233 -15.98 -22.73 22.72
C ALA A 233 -16.29 -24.04 23.45
N GLU A 234 -16.19 -25.19 22.78
CA GLU A 234 -16.36 -26.51 23.41
C GLU A 234 -15.33 -26.76 24.52
N ARG A 235 -14.06 -26.40 24.30
CA ARG A 235 -13.02 -26.51 25.32
C ARG A 235 -13.34 -25.62 26.52
N GLN A 236 -13.76 -24.38 26.30
CA GLN A 236 -14.17 -23.47 27.37
C GLN A 236 -15.40 -24.00 28.12
N ALA A 237 -16.39 -24.56 27.42
CA ALA A 237 -17.56 -25.18 28.03
C ALA A 237 -17.17 -26.40 28.89
N ARG A 238 -16.28 -27.27 28.40
CA ARG A 238 -15.75 -28.41 29.19
C ARG A 238 -15.00 -27.94 30.43
N ILE A 239 -14.17 -26.91 30.31
CA ILE A 239 -13.46 -26.32 31.46
C ILE A 239 -14.46 -25.77 32.47
N ARG A 240 -15.47 -25.00 32.03
CA ARG A 240 -16.52 -24.47 32.92
C ARG A 240 -17.33 -25.59 33.59
N ALA A 241 -17.69 -26.63 32.85
CA ALA A 241 -18.39 -27.80 33.40
C ALA A 241 -17.53 -28.53 34.44
N ALA A 242 -16.23 -28.70 34.18
CA ALA A 242 -15.30 -29.29 35.14
C ALA A 242 -15.13 -28.42 36.40
N TYR A 243 -15.03 -27.09 36.25
CA TYR A 243 -15.03 -26.16 37.38
C TYR A 243 -16.32 -26.25 38.20
N ALA A 244 -17.49 -26.30 37.55
CA ALA A 244 -18.77 -26.44 38.24
C ALA A 244 -18.87 -27.78 38.99
N ALA A 245 -18.45 -28.89 38.37
CA ALA A 245 -18.39 -30.19 39.03
C ALA A 245 -17.43 -30.19 40.23
N ASN A 246 -16.25 -29.57 40.08
CA ASN A 246 -15.24 -29.50 41.13
C ASN A 246 -15.63 -28.54 42.28
N ALA A 247 -16.37 -27.47 42.00
CA ALA A 247 -16.88 -26.56 43.02
C ALA A 247 -17.81 -27.29 44.01
N VAL A 248 -18.62 -28.24 43.53
CA VAL A 248 -19.51 -29.08 44.34
C VAL A 248 -18.71 -30.06 45.22
N THR A 249 -17.57 -30.58 44.74
CA THR A 249 -16.67 -31.44 45.55
C THR A 249 -15.80 -30.65 46.52
N PHE A 250 -15.34 -29.46 46.16
CA PHE A 250 -14.50 -28.60 47.02
C PHE A 250 -15.25 -28.14 48.29
N SER A 251 -16.53 -27.79 48.13
CA SER A 251 -17.41 -27.45 49.26
C SER A 251 -17.67 -28.65 50.20
N ARG A 252 -17.66 -29.89 49.68
CA ARG A 252 -17.69 -31.10 50.52
C ARG A 252 -16.40 -31.36 51.29
N GLN A 253 -15.23 -31.03 50.73
CA GLN A 253 -13.94 -31.25 51.41
C GLN A 253 -13.66 -30.20 52.49
N MET A 254 -14.03 -28.94 52.26
CA MET A 254 -13.90 -27.86 53.27
C MET A 254 -14.83 -28.06 54.46
N GLY A 255 -16.01 -28.67 54.27
CA GLY A 255 -16.95 -28.98 55.36
C GLY A 255 -16.49 -30.07 56.33
N MET A 256 -15.40 -30.78 56.02
CA MET A 256 -14.82 -31.85 56.86
C MET A 256 -13.48 -31.48 57.49
N ALA A 257 -12.90 -30.30 57.16
CA ALA A 257 -11.56 -29.89 57.55
C ALA A 257 -11.40 -29.47 59.03
N GLY A 258 -12.43 -29.65 59.87
CA GLY A 258 -12.38 -29.37 61.31
C GLY A 258 -12.91 -30.51 62.19
N MET A 259 -13.23 -31.68 61.61
CA MET A 259 -13.87 -32.79 62.33
C MET A 259 -12.92 -33.94 62.70
N ILE A 260 -11.62 -33.80 62.40
CA ILE A 260 -10.59 -34.76 62.83
C ILE A 260 -9.80 -34.09 63.95
N PRO A 261 -9.96 -34.50 65.23
CA PRO A 261 -9.14 -33.97 66.32
C PRO A 261 -7.69 -34.38 66.06
N TYR A 262 -6.83 -33.41 65.73
CA TYR A 262 -5.41 -33.64 65.61
C TYR A 262 -4.80 -33.73 67.01
N HIS A 263 -3.88 -34.68 67.20
CA HIS A 263 -3.18 -34.85 68.47
C HIS A 263 -2.39 -33.56 68.79
N PRO A 264 -2.36 -33.06 70.04
CA PRO A 264 -1.78 -31.74 70.38
C PRO A 264 -0.32 -31.54 69.91
N GLN A 265 0.42 -32.64 69.77
CA GLN A 265 1.80 -32.64 69.28
C GLN A 265 1.91 -32.30 67.79
N VAL A 266 0.88 -32.58 66.99
CA VAL A 266 0.82 -32.26 65.56
C VAL A 266 0.52 -30.77 65.36
N GLU A 267 -0.37 -30.20 66.18
CA GLU A 267 -0.62 -28.75 66.16
C GLU A 267 0.62 -27.97 66.60
N ALA A 268 1.31 -28.42 67.65
CA ALA A 268 2.58 -27.83 68.08
C ALA A 268 3.64 -27.89 66.96
N SER A 269 3.75 -29.02 66.25
CA SER A 269 4.67 -29.21 65.13
C SER A 269 4.34 -28.31 63.93
N VAL A 270 3.06 -28.16 63.58
CA VAL A 270 2.62 -27.26 62.50
C VAL A 270 2.84 -25.80 62.87
N CYS A 271 2.58 -25.40 64.13
CA CYS A 271 2.88 -24.05 64.60
C CYS A 271 4.39 -23.77 64.63
N GLN A 272 5.21 -24.77 64.96
CA GLN A 272 6.66 -24.64 64.96
C GLN A 272 7.22 -24.54 63.54
N TYR A 273 6.73 -25.37 62.61
CA TYR A 273 7.05 -25.28 61.19
C TYR A 273 6.60 -23.94 60.57
N ALA A 274 5.42 -23.45 60.91
CA ALA A 274 4.93 -22.15 60.44
C ALA A 274 5.78 -20.99 60.99
N LYS A 275 6.25 -21.10 62.25
CA LYS A 275 7.21 -20.14 62.82
C LYS A 275 8.56 -20.18 62.12
N GLU A 276 9.11 -21.37 61.88
CA GLU A 276 10.37 -21.57 61.17
C GLU A 276 10.31 -21.00 59.74
N ILE A 277 9.22 -21.26 59.00
CA ILE A 277 8.99 -20.68 57.66
C ILE A 277 8.81 -19.16 57.73
N CYS A 278 8.10 -18.64 58.74
CA CYS A 278 7.96 -17.19 58.92
C CYS A 278 9.30 -16.51 59.22
N GLU A 279 10.13 -17.10 60.06
CA GLU A 279 11.47 -16.59 60.36
C GLU A 279 12.41 -16.74 59.17
N GLU A 280 12.31 -17.81 58.38
CA GLU A 280 13.17 -18.05 57.21
C GLU A 280 12.85 -17.12 56.03
N PHE A 281 11.56 -16.83 55.79
CA PHE A 281 11.12 -16.11 54.59
C PHE A 281 10.60 -14.70 54.85
N PHE A 282 10.28 -14.33 56.08
CA PHE A 282 9.69 -13.03 56.44
C PHE A 282 10.45 -12.29 57.56
N SER A 283 11.67 -12.70 57.91
CA SER A 283 12.58 -11.92 58.76
C SER A 283 13.14 -10.71 57.99
N PHE A 284 12.34 -9.66 57.90
CA PHE A 284 12.84 -8.35 57.48
C PHE A 284 13.70 -7.78 58.60
N ASN A 285 15.03 -7.84 58.43
CA ASN A 285 15.96 -7.03 59.22
C ASN A 285 15.71 -5.56 58.92
N GLY A 286 14.82 -4.96 59.70
CA GLY A 286 14.60 -3.52 59.79
C GLY A 286 14.18 -3.21 61.21
N GLU A 287 15.07 -2.58 61.96
CA GLU A 287 14.74 -2.00 63.27
C GLU A 287 13.50 -1.10 63.10
N PRO A 288 12.46 -1.24 63.94
CA PRO A 288 11.32 -0.35 63.90
C PRO A 288 11.74 0.99 64.50
N GLU A 289 12.10 1.96 63.67
CA GLU A 289 12.08 3.36 64.09
C GLU A 289 10.63 3.72 64.45
N THR A 290 10.41 3.81 65.75
CA THR A 290 9.27 4.45 66.39
C THR A 290 9.14 5.90 65.93
N GLU A 291 8.15 6.18 65.10
CA GLU A 291 7.46 7.48 65.13
C GLU A 291 5.95 7.23 65.33
N GLU A 292 5.50 7.62 66.51
CA GLU A 292 4.12 7.64 66.98
C GLU A 292 3.25 8.68 66.23
N PRO A 293 1.91 8.53 66.27
CA PRO A 293 0.98 9.28 65.44
C PRO A 293 0.72 10.69 65.99
N VAL A 294 0.51 11.66 65.11
CA VAL A 294 -0.09 12.94 65.48
C VAL A 294 -1.36 13.17 64.66
N VAL A 295 -2.39 13.52 65.43
CA VAL A 295 -3.76 13.97 65.10
C VAL A 295 -3.80 15.06 64.03
#